data_AF-A0A9Q9EH07-F1
#
_entry.id   AF-A0A9Q9EH07-F1
#
_cell.length_a   1.000
_cell.length_b   1.000
_cell.length_c   1.000
_cell.angle_alpha   90.00
_cell.angle_beta   90.00
_cell.angle_gamma   90.00
#
_symmetry.space_group_name_H-M   'P 1'
#
loop_
_entity.id
_entity.type
_entity.pdbx_description
1 polymer ?
#
loop_
_entity_poly.entity_id
_entity_poly.type
_entity_poly.pdbx_seq_one_letter_code
_entity_poly.pdbx_strand_id
1 'polypeptide(L)'
;MQARYFLSKLIVLQSVREMSKLSPGQMDRIRPGVIINSPNPGWCKTALFRTDDGGFWGRNMLKLMGRKSEEGARTLTSAIAAGKQTHGQYLSECQVKPASAFVRSIEGHLDRLEIISPGSTKVLGAA
;
A
#
# COMPACT_ATOMS: atom_id res chain seq x y z
N MET A 1 -18.21 4.61 8.54
CA MET A 1 -17.44 4.81 7.30
C MET A 1 -16.04 4.18 7.38
N GLN A 2 -15.42 4.14 8.57
CA GLN A 2 -14.13 3.51 8.88
C GLN A 2 -13.86 2.12 8.25
N ALA A 3 -14.78 1.16 8.34
CA ALA A 3 -14.58 -0.19 7.77
C ALA A 3 -14.31 -0.16 6.25
N ARG A 4 -14.93 0.79 5.51
CA ARG A 4 -14.73 0.94 4.06
C ARG A 4 -13.33 1.46 3.73
N TYR A 5 -12.80 2.37 4.55
CA TYR A 5 -11.44 2.87 4.37
C TYR A 5 -10.42 1.75 4.54
N PHE A 6 -10.51 0.99 5.64
CA PHE A 6 -9.59 -0.13 5.90
C PHE A 6 -9.68 -1.20 4.80
N LEU A 7 -10.90 -1.56 4.37
CA LEU A 7 -11.10 -2.47 3.25
C LEU A 7 -10.48 -1.95 1.96
N SER A 8 -10.66 -0.67 1.63
CA SER A 8 -10.06 -0.08 0.43
C SER A 8 -8.52 -0.15 0.46
N LYS A 9 -7.90 0.09 1.62
CA LYS A 9 -6.44 0.00 1.78
C LYS A 9 -5.95 -1.44 1.72
N LEU A 10 -6.73 -2.40 2.22
CA LEU A 10 -6.44 -3.82 2.05
C LEU A 10 -6.44 -4.21 0.57
N ILE A 11 -7.47 -3.82 -0.20
CA ILE A 11 -7.56 -4.08 -1.65
C ILE A 11 -6.36 -3.51 -2.40
N VAL A 12 -5.99 -2.25 -2.10
CA VAL A 12 -4.81 -1.61 -2.69
C VAL A 12 -3.54 -2.39 -2.38
N LEU A 13 -3.33 -2.76 -1.12
CA LEU A 13 -2.11 -3.47 -0.69
C LEU A 13 -1.98 -4.84 -1.37
N GLN A 14 -3.08 -5.58 -1.50
CA GLN A 14 -3.09 -6.87 -2.21
C GLN A 14 -2.86 -6.71 -3.71
N SER A 15 -3.48 -5.70 -4.32
CA SER A 15 -3.32 -5.43 -5.75
C SER A 15 -1.89 -5.03 -6.10
N VAL A 16 -1.26 -4.18 -5.30
CA VAL A 16 0.14 -3.76 -5.49
C VAL A 16 1.09 -4.95 -5.29
N ARG A 17 0.80 -5.83 -4.32
CA ARG A 17 1.56 -7.07 -4.12
C ARG A 17 1.49 -7.99 -5.34
N GLU A 18 0.30 -8.26 -5.88
CA GLU A 18 0.18 -9.08 -7.10
C GLU A 18 0.83 -8.41 -8.32
N MET A 19 0.67 -7.09 -8.47
CA MET A 19 1.32 -6.33 -9.53
C MET A 19 2.86 -6.43 -9.47
N SER A 20 3.43 -6.41 -8.26
CA SER A 20 4.87 -6.62 -8.08
C SER A 20 5.34 -8.00 -8.52
N LYS A 21 4.54 -9.06 -8.31
CA LYS A 21 4.91 -10.41 -8.81
C LYS A 21 4.88 -10.51 -10.33
N LEU A 22 3.98 -9.77 -10.99
CA LEU A 22 3.84 -9.76 -12.45
C LEU A 22 4.89 -8.89 -13.14
N SER A 23 5.42 -7.88 -12.45
CA SER A 23 6.44 -6.98 -12.98
C SER A 23 7.82 -7.38 -12.46
N PRO A 24 8.69 -8.03 -13.26
CA PRO A 24 10.04 -8.36 -12.80
C PRO A 24 10.77 -7.08 -12.39
N GLY A 25 11.12 -6.97 -11.10
CA GLY A 25 11.93 -5.88 -10.55
C GLY A 25 13.38 -5.86 -11.06
N GLN A 26 13.70 -6.70 -12.04
CA GLN A 26 14.99 -6.86 -12.67
C GLN A 26 14.92 -6.34 -14.11
N MET A 27 15.85 -5.46 -14.46
CA MET A 27 15.96 -4.94 -15.82
C MET A 27 16.37 -6.06 -16.77
N ASP A 28 15.55 -6.29 -17.80
CA ASP A 28 15.94 -7.08 -18.97
C ASP A 28 16.28 -6.11 -20.11
N ARG A 29 17.10 -6.53 -21.08
CA ARG A 29 17.55 -5.68 -22.20
C ARG A 29 16.40 -5.08 -23.02
N ILE A 30 15.22 -5.70 -22.95
CA ILE A 30 14.02 -5.36 -23.73
C ILE A 30 12.98 -4.62 -22.88
N ARG A 31 12.98 -4.80 -21.54
CA ARG A 31 11.98 -4.20 -20.65
C ARG A 31 12.67 -3.62 -19.40
N PRO A 32 12.62 -2.28 -19.20
CA PRO A 32 13.13 -1.70 -17.97
C PRO A 32 12.30 -2.21 -16.79
N GLY A 33 12.97 -2.81 -15.80
CA GLY A 33 12.34 -3.29 -14.57
C GLY A 33 11.75 -2.13 -13.78
N VAL A 34 10.53 -2.32 -13.26
CA VAL A 34 9.84 -1.32 -12.44
C VAL A 34 9.86 -1.74 -10.97
N ILE A 35 10.23 -0.82 -10.09
CA ILE A 35 10.17 -1.03 -8.64
C ILE A 35 8.79 -0.60 -8.16
N ILE A 36 8.07 -1.53 -7.53
CA ILE A 36 6.70 -1.31 -7.07
C ILE A 36 6.70 -1.44 -5.55
N ASN A 37 6.38 -0.36 -4.85
CA ASN A 37 6.45 -0.26 -3.39
C ASN A 37 5.09 0.17 -2.81
N SER A 38 4.79 -0.27 -1.57
CA SER A 38 3.59 0.14 -0.83
C SER A 38 3.94 1.00 0.39
N PRO A 39 4.17 2.32 0.22
CA PRO A 39 4.52 3.18 1.34
C PRO A 39 3.30 3.62 2.17
N ASN A 40 3.49 3.69 3.48
CA ASN A 40 2.55 4.23 4.45
C ASN A 40 3.13 5.50 5.09
N PRO A 41 2.51 6.67 4.90
CA PRO A 41 2.98 7.92 5.51
C PRO A 41 2.76 7.96 7.03
N GLY A 42 1.99 7.02 7.59
CA GLY A 42 1.60 7.02 8.99
C GLY A 42 0.50 8.04 9.28
N TRP A 43 0.31 8.36 10.56
CA TRP A 43 -0.79 9.22 10.99
C TRP A 43 -0.43 10.71 10.90
N CYS A 44 -0.78 11.33 9.77
CA CYS A 44 -0.37 12.70 9.43
C CYS A 44 -1.49 13.73 9.62
N LYS A 45 -1.10 14.93 10.07
CA LYS A 45 -1.95 16.13 10.22
C LYS A 45 -2.35 16.69 8.85
N THR A 46 -3.26 16.00 8.18
CA THR A 46 -3.79 16.35 6.86
C THR A 46 -5.32 16.48 6.92
N ALA A 47 -5.91 17.02 5.84
CA ALA A 47 -7.36 17.04 5.69
C ALA A 47 -7.98 15.66 5.35
N LEU A 48 -7.24 14.55 5.44
CA LEU A 48 -7.76 13.21 5.14
C LEU A 48 -8.93 12.84 6.06
N PHE A 49 -8.84 13.22 7.33
CA PHE A 49 -9.83 12.90 8.36
C PHE A 49 -10.96 13.93 8.47
N ARG A 50 -11.11 14.85 7.51
CA ARG A 50 -12.08 15.95 7.59
C ARG A 50 -13.54 15.51 7.81
N THR A 51 -13.90 14.31 7.35
CA THR A 51 -15.25 13.73 7.45
C THR A 51 -15.38 12.58 8.46
N ASP A 52 -14.28 11.98 8.90
CA ASP A 52 -14.26 10.83 9.84
C ASP A 52 -12.98 10.96 10.69
N ASP A 53 -13.01 11.88 11.66
CA ASP A 53 -11.87 12.26 12.50
C ASP A 53 -11.79 11.53 13.84
N GLY A 54 -12.67 10.54 14.06
CA GLY A 54 -12.79 9.86 15.35
C GLY A 54 -13.35 10.76 16.46
N GLY A 55 -14.06 11.83 16.10
CA GLY A 55 -14.69 12.76 17.03
C GLY A 55 -13.69 13.60 17.81
N PHE A 56 -14.13 14.12 18.96
CA PHE A 56 -13.31 15.00 19.80
C PHE A 56 -11.97 14.35 20.20
N TRP A 57 -11.99 13.08 20.60
CA TRP A 57 -10.78 12.35 20.99
C TRP A 57 -9.83 12.13 19.81
N GLY A 58 -10.32 11.61 18.69
CA GLY A 58 -9.48 11.37 17.51
C GLY A 58 -8.84 12.64 16.96
N ARG A 59 -9.59 13.75 16.94
CA ARG A 59 -9.06 15.06 16.52
C ARG A 59 -7.97 15.58 17.44
N ASN A 60 -8.14 15.47 18.76
CA ASN A 60 -7.13 15.91 19.72
C ASN A 60 -5.88 15.02 19.71
N MET A 61 -6.05 13.71 19.58
CA MET A 61 -4.94 12.78 19.45
C MET A 61 -4.15 13.00 18.16
N LEU A 62 -4.82 13.26 17.03
CA LEU A 62 -4.14 13.62 15.78
C LEU A 62 -3.37 14.94 15.91
N LYS A 63 -3.90 15.92 16.64
CA LYS A 63 -3.19 17.19 16.91
C LYS A 63 -1.96 16.98 17.79
N LEU A 64 -2.05 16.13 18.82
CA LEU A 64 -0.97 15.91 19.77
C LEU A 64 0.13 14.99 19.20
N MET A 65 -0.26 13.85 18.62
CA MET A 65 0.65 12.77 18.23
C MET A 65 0.84 12.62 16.71
N GLY A 66 -0.02 13.26 15.92
CA GLY A 66 0.07 13.19 14.46
C GLY A 66 1.34 13.83 13.93
N ARG A 67 1.95 13.15 12.95
CA ARG A 67 3.11 13.63 12.20
C ARG A 67 2.74 14.84 11.36
N LYS A 68 3.74 15.68 11.07
CA LYS A 68 3.58 16.71 10.04
C LYS A 68 3.46 16.04 8.66
N SER A 69 2.79 16.70 7.72
CA SER A 69 2.60 16.17 6.37
C SER A 69 3.95 15.94 5.66
N GLU A 70 4.91 16.83 5.90
CA GLU A 70 6.28 16.76 5.38
C GLU A 70 7.02 15.53 5.93
N GLU A 71 6.79 15.15 7.18
CA GLU A 71 7.37 13.94 7.77
C GLU A 71 6.79 12.68 7.14
N GLY A 72 5.46 12.65 6.93
CA GLY A 72 4.80 11.55 6.22
C GLY A 72 5.27 11.41 4.78
N ALA A 73 5.47 12.54 4.09
CA ALA A 73 5.96 12.58 2.71
C ALA A 73 7.35 11.91 2.55
N ARG A 74 8.20 11.95 3.59
CA ARG A 74 9.51 11.27 3.56
C ARG A 74 9.41 9.78 3.28
N THR A 75 8.37 9.10 3.77
CA THR A 75 8.19 7.67 3.49
C THR A 75 7.83 7.44 2.02
N LEU A 76 7.06 8.35 1.42
CA LEU A 76 6.73 8.30 -0.01
C LEU A 76 7.97 8.53 -0.86
N THR A 77 8.73 9.59 -0.58
CA THR A 77 9.96 9.91 -1.33
C THR A 77 11.04 8.85 -1.13
N SER A 78 11.17 8.31 0.08
CA SER A 78 12.08 7.20 0.36
C SER A 78 11.72 5.95 -0.42
N ALA A 79 10.43 5.65 -0.60
CA ALA A 79 9.99 4.51 -1.40
C ALA A 79 10.22 4.72 -2.90
N ILE A 80 10.15 5.95 -3.40
CA ILE A 80 10.48 6.28 -4.80
C ILE A 80 11.99 6.12 -5.05
N ALA A 81 12.82 6.59 -4.12
CA ALA A 81 14.28 6.51 -4.24
C ALA A 81 14.86 5.12 -3.90
N ALA A 82 14.02 4.19 -3.42
CA ALA A 82 14.48 2.89 -2.96
C ALA A 82 14.87 1.96 -4.12
N GLY A 83 15.91 1.15 -3.89
CA GLY A 83 16.37 0.17 -4.87
C GLY A 83 15.50 -1.09 -4.94
N LYS A 84 15.88 -1.99 -5.86
CA LYS A 84 15.17 -3.24 -6.18
C LYS A 84 14.86 -4.13 -4.95
N GLN A 85 15.61 -3.99 -3.87
CA GLN A 85 15.41 -4.79 -2.64
C GLN A 85 14.10 -4.47 -1.92
N THR A 86 13.51 -3.32 -2.23
CA THR A 86 12.21 -2.91 -1.68
C THR A 86 11.03 -3.33 -2.56
N HIS A 87 11.28 -3.85 -3.76
CA HIS A 87 10.23 -4.24 -4.69
C HIS A 87 9.26 -5.24 -4.04
N GLY A 88 7.97 -4.95 -4.15
CA GLY A 88 6.87 -5.71 -3.55
C GLY A 88 6.74 -5.54 -2.03
N GLN A 89 7.54 -4.67 -1.41
CA GLN A 89 7.54 -4.48 0.05
C GLN A 89 6.58 -3.38 0.49
N TYR A 90 6.16 -3.51 1.75
CA TYR A 90 5.47 -2.46 2.49
C TYR A 90 6.50 -1.60 3.23
N LEU A 91 6.38 -0.28 3.13
CA LEU A 91 7.28 0.65 3.78
C LEU A 91 6.53 1.52 4.76
N SER A 92 7.10 1.73 5.95
CA SER A 92 6.58 2.63 6.96
C SER A 92 7.75 3.19 7.74
N GLU A 93 7.71 4.49 8.09
CA GLU A 93 8.86 5.19 8.72
C GLU A 93 10.15 5.10 7.87
N CYS A 94 10.02 5.19 6.55
CA CYS A 94 11.12 5.03 5.59
C CYS A 94 11.86 3.68 5.68
N GLN A 95 11.25 2.65 6.29
CA GLN A 95 11.83 1.33 6.44
C GLN A 95 10.91 0.26 5.87
N VAL A 96 11.50 -0.82 5.36
CA VAL A 96 10.73 -2.03 5.00
C VAL A 96 10.18 -2.64 6.28
N LYS A 97 8.87 -2.88 6.30
CA LYS A 97 8.17 -3.49 7.44
C LYS A 97 7.22 -4.58 6.96
N PRO A 98 6.94 -5.59 7.80
CA PRO A 98 5.92 -6.56 7.46
C PRO A 98 4.56 -5.87 7.35
N ALA A 99 3.82 -6.20 6.28
CA ALA A 99 2.40 -5.89 6.17
C ALA A 99 1.60 -6.60 7.28
N SER A 100 0.29 -6.31 7.37
CA SER A 100 -0.59 -6.93 8.35
C SER A 100 -0.52 -8.47 8.32
N ALA A 101 -0.81 -9.11 9.45
CA ALA A 101 -0.78 -10.56 9.56
C ALA A 101 -1.67 -11.24 8.50
N PHE A 102 -2.86 -10.68 8.25
CA PHE A 102 -3.80 -11.18 7.24
C PHE A 102 -3.21 -11.14 5.82
N VAL A 103 -2.60 -10.03 5.40
CA VAL A 103 -1.97 -9.91 4.07
C VAL A 103 -0.85 -10.93 3.88
N ARG A 104 -0.23 -11.37 4.98
CA ARG A 104 0.85 -12.37 4.98
C ARG A 104 0.35 -13.80 5.18
N SER A 105 -0.91 -14.01 5.56
CA SER A 105 -1.48 -15.34 5.84
C SER A 105 -1.88 -16.06 4.56
N ILE A 106 -2.08 -17.38 4.62
CA ILE A 106 -2.48 -18.17 3.44
C ILE A 106 -3.81 -17.65 2.86
N GLU A 107 -4.75 -17.26 3.71
CA GLU A 107 -6.06 -16.71 3.32
C GLU A 107 -5.89 -15.42 2.51
N GLY A 108 -5.03 -14.50 2.97
CA GLY A 108 -4.71 -13.29 2.22
C GLY A 108 -4.02 -13.54 0.89
N HIS A 109 -3.45 -14.72 0.65
CA HIS A 109 -2.88 -15.11 -0.64
C HIS A 109 -3.88 -15.86 -1.53
N LEU A 110 -4.89 -16.49 -0.93
CA LEU A 110 -5.91 -17.27 -1.63
C LEU A 110 -7.04 -16.40 -2.20
N ASP A 111 -7.25 -15.19 -1.67
CA ASP A 111 -8.08 -14.13 -2.26
C ASP A 111 -7.48 -13.56 -3.57
N ARG A 112 -7.03 -14.44 -4.48
CA ARG A 112 -6.85 -14.06 -5.87
C ARG A 112 -8.19 -13.51 -6.34
N LEU A 113 -8.17 -12.32 -6.93
CA LEU A 113 -9.32 -11.61 -7.48
C LEU A 113 -10.23 -12.50 -8.38
N GLU A 114 -9.71 -13.62 -8.87
CA GLU A 114 -10.43 -14.68 -9.58
C GLU A 114 -11.51 -15.39 -8.76
N ILE A 115 -11.36 -15.53 -7.43
CA ILE A 115 -12.41 -16.07 -6.54
C ILE A 115 -13.50 -15.02 -6.31
N ILE A 116 -13.11 -13.74 -6.21
CA ILE A 116 -14.03 -12.62 -5.92
C ILE A 116 -14.84 -12.22 -7.16
N SER A 117 -14.24 -12.31 -8.36
CA SER A 117 -14.91 -12.08 -9.64
C SER A 117 -14.27 -12.96 -10.73
N PRO A 118 -14.82 -14.16 -10.97
CA PRO A 118 -14.33 -15.05 -12.01
C PRO A 118 -14.39 -14.37 -13.39
N GLY A 119 -13.24 -14.23 -14.05
CA GLY A 119 -13.13 -13.72 -15.43
C GLY A 119 -12.60 -12.29 -15.58
N SER A 120 -12.45 -11.51 -14.50
CA SER A 120 -11.89 -10.15 -14.58
C SER A 120 -10.40 -10.11 -14.94
N THR A 121 -9.65 -11.18 -14.68
CA THR A 121 -8.24 -11.35 -15.09
C THR A 121 -8.08 -11.76 -16.56
N LYS A 122 -9.12 -12.27 -17.24
CA LYS A 122 -9.04 -12.62 -18.68
C LYS A 122 -8.92 -11.40 -19.58
N VAL A 123 -9.30 -10.21 -19.12
CA VAL A 123 -9.24 -8.96 -19.89
C VAL A 123 -7.80 -8.43 -20.00
N LEU A 124 -6.91 -8.83 -19.09
CA LEU A 124 -5.50 -8.40 -19.08
C LEU A 124 -4.57 -9.39 -19.80
N GLY A 125 -5.13 -10.43 -20.43
CA GLY A 125 -4.40 -11.47 -21.15
C GLY A 125 -4.82 -11.58 -22.62
N ALA A 126 -4.91 -10.46 -23.33
CA ALA A 126 -5.00 -10.43 -24.78
C ALA A 126 -4.55 -9.06 -25.34
N ALA A 127 -3.23 -8.91 -25.46
CA ALA A 127 -2.55 -8.10 -26.49
C ALA A 127 -1.06 -8.49 -26.51
#